data_AF-N1VU93-F1
#
_entry.id   AF-N1VU93-F1
#
_cell.length_a   1.000
_cell.length_b   1.000
_cell.length_c   1.000
_cell.angle_alpha   90.00
_cell.angle_beta   90.00
_cell.angle_gamma   90.00
#
_symmetry.space_group_name_H-M   'P 1'
#
loop_
_entity.id
_entity.type
_entity.pdbx_description
1 polymer ?
#
loop_
_entity_poly.entity_id
_entity_poly.type
_entity_poly.pdbx_seq_one_letter_code
_entity_poly.pdbx_strand_id
1 'polypeptide(L)'
;MEVYTEWEKSPFAKQGIQCQNCHMPDREHSWKGIHDKTFVQNSLQPTWNIIEKNGNYQIQAELKSIGIGHEFPTYIVPKIYLRFYAIQKTAPRILLEESVVGRFVNTQLTEEYFDTRIKPQGSHLVRFDYEPKGKLIKEFLWEIEVDPDEQYIRSFEEQLVEKGNLLSKQSKKFLQESLDTKRKSRYLLFTLSLKVPASLPQ
;
A
#
# COMPACT_ATOMS: atom_id res chain seq x y z
N MET A 1 21.46 -4.93 -10.49
CA MET A 1 20.49 -4.03 -9.82
C MET A 1 19.17 -4.77 -9.80
N GLU A 2 18.55 -4.96 -8.64
CA GLU A 2 17.43 -5.90 -8.47
C GLU A 2 16.27 -5.64 -9.44
N VAL A 3 15.86 -4.38 -9.61
CA VAL A 3 14.72 -3.96 -10.45
C VAL A 3 14.88 -4.38 -11.91
N TYR A 4 16.10 -4.27 -12.46
CA TYR A 4 16.34 -4.72 -13.83
C TYR A 4 16.13 -6.24 -13.96
N THR A 5 16.60 -7.01 -12.98
CA THR A 5 16.44 -8.48 -12.97
C THR A 5 14.98 -8.89 -12.74
N GLU A 6 14.23 -8.15 -11.91
CA GLU A 6 12.78 -8.32 -11.75
C GLU A 6 12.07 -8.10 -13.09
N TRP A 7 12.39 -7.00 -13.78
CA TRP A 7 11.85 -6.67 -15.10
C TRP A 7 12.21 -7.70 -16.17
N GLU A 8 13.48 -8.08 -16.26
CA GLU A 8 13.99 -9.03 -17.26
C GLU A 8 13.28 -10.38 -17.17
N LYS A 9 12.89 -10.80 -15.96
CA LYS A 9 12.14 -12.05 -15.73
C LYS A 9 10.64 -11.92 -15.99
N SER A 10 10.13 -10.70 -16.14
CA SER A 10 8.70 -10.42 -16.28
C SER A 10 8.19 -10.66 -17.72
N PRO A 11 6.86 -10.76 -17.91
CA PRO A 11 6.26 -10.71 -19.25
C PRO A 11 6.56 -9.42 -20.02
N PHE A 12 6.83 -8.30 -19.33
CA PHE A 12 7.05 -7.00 -19.96
C PHE A 12 8.33 -6.98 -20.78
N ALA A 13 9.42 -7.54 -20.24
CA ALA A 13 10.67 -7.70 -20.99
C ALA A 13 10.48 -8.57 -22.24
N LYS A 14 9.75 -9.69 -22.11
CA LYS A 14 9.43 -10.58 -23.25
C LYS A 14 8.60 -9.91 -24.34
N GLN A 15 7.77 -8.93 -23.95
CA GLN A 15 6.95 -8.13 -24.87
C GLN A 15 7.69 -6.89 -25.40
N GLY A 16 8.95 -6.69 -25.01
CA GLY A 16 9.74 -5.53 -25.41
C GLY A 16 9.32 -4.22 -24.76
N ILE A 17 8.48 -4.27 -23.71
CA ILE A 17 8.05 -3.08 -22.97
C ILE A 17 9.21 -2.64 -22.06
N GLN A 18 9.82 -1.52 -22.41
CA GLN A 18 10.94 -0.91 -21.70
C GLN A 18 10.45 0.01 -20.59
N CYS A 19 11.36 0.36 -19.67
CA CYS A 19 11.08 1.29 -18.58
C CYS A 19 10.49 2.62 -19.07
N GLN A 20 11.03 3.15 -20.18
CA GLN A 20 10.61 4.42 -20.78
C GLN A 20 9.17 4.36 -21.31
N ASN A 21 8.68 3.20 -21.75
CA ASN A 21 7.30 3.08 -22.23
C ASN A 21 6.28 3.44 -21.14
N CYS A 22 6.60 3.13 -19.87
CA CYS A 22 5.71 3.41 -18.74
C CYS A 22 6.09 4.71 -18.00
N HIS A 23 7.38 4.93 -17.74
CA HIS A 23 7.85 6.06 -16.92
C HIS A 23 8.05 7.36 -17.70
N MET A 24 8.16 7.27 -19.04
CA MET A 24 8.35 8.41 -19.95
C MET A 24 7.40 8.32 -21.16
N PRO A 25 6.07 8.22 -20.93
CA PRO A 25 5.11 8.14 -22.03
C PRO A 25 5.25 9.37 -22.92
N ASP A 26 5.10 9.18 -24.24
CA ASP A 26 5.22 10.25 -25.24
C ASP A 26 6.56 11.02 -25.19
N ARG A 27 7.62 10.37 -24.68
CA ARG A 27 8.95 10.96 -24.44
C ARG A 27 8.95 12.10 -23.42
N GLU A 28 7.90 12.19 -22.60
CA GLU A 28 7.89 13.08 -21.45
C GLU A 28 8.96 12.67 -20.45
N HIS A 29 9.75 13.63 -19.97
CA HIS A 29 10.78 13.39 -18.95
C HIS A 29 10.20 13.56 -17.53
N SER A 30 8.95 13.14 -17.33
CA SER A 30 8.24 13.24 -16.05
C SER A 30 8.61 12.13 -15.06
N TRP A 31 9.14 10.99 -15.56
CA TRP A 31 9.61 9.86 -14.74
C TRP A 31 8.59 9.46 -13.67
N LYS A 32 7.37 9.19 -14.11
CA LYS A 32 6.24 8.87 -13.21
C LYS A 32 6.61 7.73 -12.26
N GLY A 33 6.14 7.76 -11.02
CA GLY A 33 6.59 6.80 -10.02
C GLY A 33 5.63 6.68 -8.85
N ILE A 34 6.13 6.17 -7.73
CA ILE A 34 5.32 5.89 -6.53
C ILE A 34 4.69 7.15 -5.91
N HIS A 35 5.26 8.34 -6.15
CA HIS A 35 4.68 9.63 -5.73
C HIS A 35 3.56 10.14 -6.66
N ASP A 36 3.39 9.56 -7.85
CA ASP A 36 2.29 9.89 -8.77
C ASP A 36 1.11 8.94 -8.53
N LYS A 37 0.11 9.43 -7.78
CA LYS A 37 -1.10 8.68 -7.46
C LYS A 37 -1.80 8.12 -8.71
N THR A 38 -1.95 8.91 -9.77
CA THR A 38 -2.70 8.48 -10.96
C THR A 38 -1.94 7.37 -11.69
N PHE A 39 -0.63 7.49 -11.77
CA PHE A 39 0.24 6.46 -12.34
C PHE A 39 0.12 5.13 -11.58
N VAL A 40 0.16 5.16 -10.25
CA VAL A 40 0.01 3.97 -9.42
C VAL A 40 -1.41 3.38 -9.51
N GLN A 41 -2.45 4.22 -9.51
CA GLN A 41 -3.85 3.79 -9.64
C GLN A 41 -4.08 3.02 -10.95
N ASN A 42 -3.53 3.50 -12.06
CA ASN A 42 -3.69 2.86 -13.37
C ASN A 42 -2.91 1.55 -13.51
N SER A 43 -2.02 1.24 -12.57
CA SER A 43 -1.14 0.07 -12.62
C SER A 43 -1.63 -1.09 -11.76
N LEU A 44 -2.71 -0.89 -11.00
CA LEU A 44 -3.23 -1.82 -10.01
C LEU A 44 -4.73 -2.02 -10.17
N GLN A 45 -5.19 -3.21 -9.82
CA GLN A 45 -6.61 -3.55 -9.83
C GLN A 45 -7.02 -4.15 -8.49
N PRO A 46 -7.74 -3.40 -7.63
CA PRO A 46 -8.34 -3.95 -6.43
C PRO A 46 -9.65 -4.68 -6.77
N THR A 47 -9.82 -5.88 -6.25
CA THR A 47 -11.11 -6.60 -6.26
C THR A 47 -11.39 -7.15 -4.86
N TRP A 48 -12.67 -7.24 -4.50
CA TRP A 48 -13.06 -7.82 -3.22
C TRP A 48 -14.48 -8.35 -3.26
N ASN A 49 -14.76 -9.26 -2.35
CA ASN A 49 -16.05 -9.87 -2.12
C ASN A 49 -16.27 -10.09 -0.62
N ILE A 50 -17.52 -9.95 -0.19
CA ILE A 50 -17.93 -10.21 1.19
C ILE A 50 -19.13 -11.13 1.15
N ILE A 51 -19.06 -12.24 1.89
CA ILE A 51 -20.13 -13.22 1.99
C ILE A 51 -20.64 -13.22 3.44
N GLU A 52 -21.92 -12.92 3.62
CA GLU A 52 -22.58 -13.06 4.93
C GLU A 52 -23.10 -14.49 5.11
N LYS A 53 -22.75 -15.13 6.23
CA LYS A 53 -23.25 -16.45 6.65
C LYS A 53 -23.58 -16.43 8.13
N ASN A 54 -24.87 -16.61 8.46
CA ASN A 54 -25.37 -16.65 9.83
C ASN A 54 -24.94 -15.43 10.69
N GLY A 55 -24.92 -14.24 10.09
CA GLY A 55 -24.49 -13.00 10.76
C GLY A 55 -22.97 -12.81 10.86
N ASN A 56 -22.16 -13.76 10.38
CA ASN A 56 -20.72 -13.61 10.22
C ASN A 56 -20.39 -13.20 8.79
N TYR A 57 -19.30 -12.44 8.61
CA TYR A 57 -18.84 -12.00 7.31
C TYR A 57 -17.52 -12.66 6.97
N GLN A 58 -17.44 -13.25 5.78
CA GLN A 58 -16.20 -13.74 5.20
C GLN A 58 -15.75 -12.74 4.14
N ILE A 59 -14.57 -12.13 4.34
CA ILE A 59 -14.01 -11.13 3.44
C ILE A 59 -12.88 -11.78 2.63
N GLN A 60 -12.92 -11.59 1.31
CA GLN A 60 -11.80 -11.91 0.42
C GLN A 60 -11.51 -10.71 -0.46
N ALA A 61 -10.27 -10.26 -0.46
CA ALA A 61 -9.80 -9.16 -1.28
C ALA A 61 -8.49 -9.50 -1.99
N GLU A 62 -8.27 -8.86 -3.12
CA GLU A 62 -7.12 -9.03 -3.99
C GLU A 62 -6.67 -7.68 -4.52
N LEU A 63 -5.40 -7.34 -4.30
CA LEU A 63 -4.75 -6.25 -5.02
C LEU A 63 -3.83 -6.85 -6.10
N LYS A 64 -4.22 -6.68 -7.36
CA LYS A 64 -3.49 -7.24 -8.51
C LYS A 64 -2.62 -6.20 -9.20
N SER A 65 -1.39 -6.57 -9.54
CA SER A 65 -0.54 -5.83 -10.47
C SER A 65 -0.99 -6.08 -11.90
N ILE A 66 -1.35 -5.01 -12.63
CA ILE A 66 -1.79 -5.11 -14.03
C ILE A 66 -0.86 -4.39 -15.01
N GLY A 67 -0.13 -3.38 -14.53
CA GLY A 67 0.70 -2.50 -15.37
C GLY A 67 2.16 -2.39 -14.95
N ILE A 68 2.65 -3.29 -14.08
CA ILE A 68 3.97 -3.16 -13.45
C ILE A 68 4.88 -4.30 -13.89
N GLY A 69 6.00 -3.93 -14.52
CA GLY A 69 6.99 -4.88 -15.04
C GLY A 69 8.00 -5.38 -14.01
N HIS A 70 8.06 -4.81 -12.83
CA HIS A 70 8.94 -5.22 -11.73
C HIS A 70 8.11 -5.51 -10.47
N GLU A 71 8.74 -5.83 -9.33
CA GLU A 71 7.99 -6.04 -8.10
C GLU A 71 7.40 -4.72 -7.57
N PHE A 72 6.19 -4.76 -6.99
CA PHE A 72 5.48 -3.59 -6.52
C PHE A 72 5.22 -3.61 -5.01
N PRO A 73 5.52 -2.51 -4.29
CA PRO A 73 6.38 -1.40 -4.72
C PRO A 73 7.83 -1.88 -4.86
N THR A 74 8.59 -1.33 -5.80
CA THR A 74 10.02 -1.66 -5.92
C THR A 74 10.84 -0.99 -4.81
N TYR A 75 11.99 -1.57 -4.49
CA TYR A 75 12.90 -1.16 -3.41
C TYR A 75 12.31 -1.37 -1.99
N ILE A 76 13.07 -0.96 -0.99
CA ILE A 76 12.72 -1.07 0.44
C ILE A 76 11.87 0.10 0.95
N VAL A 77 11.81 1.21 0.21
CA VAL A 77 11.32 2.49 0.75
C VAL A 77 9.80 2.50 0.90
N PRO A 78 9.00 2.26 -0.15
CA PRO A 78 7.57 2.45 -0.03
C PRO A 78 6.88 1.29 0.69
N LYS A 79 5.70 1.56 1.25
CA LYS A 79 4.74 0.53 1.69
C LYS A 79 3.35 0.85 1.21
N ILE A 80 2.56 -0.19 1.00
CA ILE A 80 1.14 -0.09 0.70
C ILE A 80 0.39 -0.73 1.85
N TYR A 81 -0.50 0.04 2.48
CA TYR A 81 -1.34 -0.43 3.57
C TYR A 81 -2.73 -0.75 3.04
N LEU A 82 -3.18 -1.97 3.28
CA LEU A 82 -4.50 -2.49 2.91
C LEU A 82 -5.34 -2.59 4.19
N ARG A 83 -6.18 -1.60 4.46
CA ARG A 83 -6.94 -1.49 5.71
C ARG A 83 -8.42 -1.74 5.47
N PHE A 84 -8.97 -2.69 6.21
CA PHE A 84 -10.38 -3.02 6.17
C PHE A 84 -11.08 -2.43 7.37
N TYR A 85 -12.20 -1.75 7.15
CA TYR A 85 -13.01 -1.17 8.20
C TYR A 85 -14.46 -1.65 8.13
N ALA A 86 -15.10 -1.78 9.28
CA ALA A 86 -16.56 -1.82 9.39
C ALA A 86 -17.08 -0.47 9.91
N ILE A 87 -18.07 0.09 9.22
CA ILE A 87 -18.87 1.23 9.70
C ILE A 87 -20.13 0.70 10.35
N GLN A 88 -20.38 1.13 11.58
CA GLN A 88 -21.57 0.79 12.34
C GLN A 88 -22.61 1.91 12.25
N LYS A 89 -23.89 1.59 12.43
CA LYS A 89 -24.96 2.60 12.37
C LYS A 89 -24.80 3.73 13.41
N THR A 90 -24.22 3.42 14.56
CA THR A 90 -24.19 4.29 15.74
C THR A 90 -22.79 4.57 16.27
N ALA A 91 -21.74 4.06 15.60
CA ALA A 91 -20.37 4.07 16.11
C ALA A 91 -19.37 4.48 15.01
N PRO A 92 -18.17 4.96 15.38
CA PRO A 92 -17.10 5.23 14.42
C PRO A 92 -16.67 3.95 13.69
N ARG A 93 -15.98 4.12 12.56
CA ARG A 93 -15.41 3.00 11.81
C ARG A 93 -14.43 2.20 12.67
N ILE A 94 -14.46 0.88 12.56
CA ILE A 94 -13.60 -0.04 13.30
C ILE A 94 -12.63 -0.69 12.32
N LEU A 95 -11.33 -0.65 12.59
CA LEU A 95 -10.32 -1.42 11.83
C LEU A 95 -10.52 -2.91 12.13
N LEU A 96 -10.73 -3.69 11.07
CA LEU A 96 -10.92 -5.14 11.15
C LEU A 96 -9.61 -5.88 10.87
N GLU A 97 -8.86 -5.41 9.88
CA GLU A 97 -7.65 -6.04 9.38
C GLU A 97 -6.74 -5.00 8.72
N GLU A 98 -5.43 -5.19 8.85
CA GLU A 98 -4.41 -4.43 8.13
C GLU A 98 -3.37 -5.39 7.53
N SER A 99 -3.19 -5.32 6.21
CA SER A 99 -2.11 -6.03 5.53
C SER A 99 -1.15 -5.04 4.88
N VAL A 100 0.14 -5.37 4.86
CA VAL A 100 1.20 -4.50 4.31
C VAL A 100 1.84 -5.18 3.10
N VAL A 101 1.92 -4.45 1.99
CA VAL A 101 2.65 -4.84 0.79
C VAL A 101 3.95 -4.04 0.71
N GLY A 102 5.08 -4.75 0.67
CA GLY A 102 6.39 -4.17 0.48
C GLY A 102 7.50 -5.02 1.06
N ARG A 103 8.74 -4.57 0.86
CA ARG A 103 9.91 -5.16 1.51
C ARG A 103 10.19 -4.44 2.82
N PHE A 104 10.20 -5.17 3.92
CA PHE A 104 10.33 -4.62 5.25
C PHE A 104 11.67 -5.00 5.85
N VAL A 105 12.46 -3.97 6.12
CA VAL A 105 13.81 -4.07 6.70
C VAL A 105 13.87 -3.23 7.97
N ASN A 106 14.85 -3.50 8.83
CA ASN A 106 15.15 -2.58 9.91
C ASN A 106 15.70 -1.24 9.39
N THR A 107 15.67 -0.20 10.20
CA THR A 107 16.13 1.16 9.85
C THR A 107 17.63 1.24 9.57
N GLN A 108 18.41 0.29 10.09
CA GLN A 108 19.85 0.15 9.87
C GLN A 108 20.20 -0.61 8.59
N LEU A 109 19.20 -1.16 7.89
CA LEU A 109 19.34 -1.91 6.63
C LEU A 109 20.21 -3.18 6.74
N THR A 110 20.27 -3.78 7.93
CA THR A 110 21.07 -4.99 8.20
C THR A 110 20.24 -6.26 8.19
N GLU A 111 18.93 -6.16 8.37
CA GLU A 111 18.02 -7.30 8.49
C GLU A 111 16.75 -7.05 7.68
N GLU A 112 16.39 -8.03 6.87
CA GLU A 112 15.10 -8.11 6.19
C GLU A 112 14.18 -9.04 6.96
N TYR A 113 13.00 -8.53 7.34
CA TYR A 113 12.00 -9.30 8.09
C TYR A 113 11.07 -10.05 7.16
N PHE A 114 10.63 -9.41 6.07
CA PHE A 114 9.75 -10.01 5.07
C PHE A 114 9.72 -9.21 3.78
N ASP A 115 9.36 -9.90 2.70
CA ASP A 115 9.09 -9.32 1.38
C ASP A 115 7.71 -9.80 0.90
N THR A 116 6.74 -8.88 0.90
CA THR A 116 5.37 -9.11 0.41
C THR A 116 5.09 -8.35 -0.88
N ARG A 117 6.13 -7.87 -1.59
CA ARG A 117 5.94 -7.14 -2.85
C ARG A 117 5.18 -8.00 -3.87
N ILE A 118 4.33 -7.34 -4.65
CA ILE A 118 3.52 -7.98 -5.68
C ILE A 118 4.37 -8.14 -6.93
N LYS A 119 4.55 -9.39 -7.36
CA LYS A 119 5.26 -9.72 -8.61
C LYS A 119 4.51 -9.15 -9.84
N PRO A 120 5.19 -8.96 -10.99
CA PRO A 120 4.54 -8.60 -12.24
C PRO A 120 3.37 -9.54 -12.57
N GLN A 121 2.19 -8.98 -12.86
CA GLN A 121 0.94 -9.74 -13.09
C GLN A 121 0.45 -10.60 -11.90
N GLY A 122 1.11 -10.50 -10.75
CA GLY A 122 0.77 -11.19 -9.52
C GLY A 122 -0.23 -10.42 -8.67
N SER A 123 -0.56 -11.01 -7.52
CA SER A 123 -1.60 -10.52 -6.63
C SER A 123 -1.21 -10.66 -5.16
N HIS A 124 -1.65 -9.71 -4.34
CA HIS A 124 -1.66 -9.85 -2.88
C HIS A 124 -3.08 -10.15 -2.41
N LEU A 125 -3.26 -11.25 -1.66
CA LEU A 125 -4.57 -11.70 -1.19
C LEU A 125 -4.73 -11.44 0.30
N VAL A 126 -5.89 -10.90 0.69
CA VAL A 126 -6.28 -10.72 2.10
C VAL A 126 -7.58 -11.47 2.32
N ARG A 127 -7.61 -12.35 3.34
CA ARG A 127 -8.77 -13.17 3.68
C ARG A 127 -8.93 -13.23 5.20
N PHE A 128 -10.10 -12.89 5.70
CA PHE A 128 -10.41 -12.98 7.12
C PHE A 128 -11.92 -13.09 7.34
N ASP A 129 -12.29 -13.62 8.50
CA ASP A 129 -13.68 -13.68 8.96
C ASP A 129 -13.92 -12.59 10.02
N TYR A 130 -15.12 -12.01 10.02
CA TYR A 130 -15.54 -11.00 10.97
C TYR A 130 -16.88 -11.34 11.59
N GLU A 131 -16.88 -11.48 12.91
CA GLU A 131 -18.08 -11.63 13.73
C GLU A 131 -18.44 -10.27 14.36
N PRO A 132 -19.59 -9.67 14.01
CA PRO A 132 -19.97 -8.35 14.51
C PRO A 132 -20.43 -8.35 15.97
N LYS A 133 -20.57 -9.52 16.62
CA LYS A 133 -20.98 -9.70 18.03
C LYS A 133 -22.21 -8.87 18.42
N GLY A 134 -23.26 -8.96 17.60
CA GLY A 134 -24.53 -8.25 17.80
C GLY A 134 -24.54 -6.79 17.35
N LYS A 135 -23.45 -6.26 16.80
CA LYS A 135 -23.40 -4.90 16.24
C LYS A 135 -23.97 -4.86 14.82
N LEU A 136 -24.77 -3.84 14.52
CA LEU A 136 -25.31 -3.64 13.18
C LEU A 136 -24.31 -2.94 12.27
N ILE A 137 -23.80 -3.68 11.28
CA ILE A 137 -22.88 -3.16 10.26
C ILE A 137 -23.69 -2.47 9.17
N LYS A 138 -23.28 -1.25 8.82
CA LYS A 138 -23.89 -0.44 7.76
C LYS A 138 -23.13 -0.58 6.46
N GLU A 139 -21.80 -0.63 6.54
CA GLU A 139 -20.92 -0.59 5.38
C GLU A 139 -19.56 -1.16 5.75
N PHE A 140 -18.94 -1.88 4.82
CA PHE A 140 -17.52 -2.19 4.87
C PHE A 140 -16.75 -1.22 3.99
N LEU A 141 -15.53 -0.87 4.42
CA LEU A 141 -14.58 -0.10 3.63
C LEU A 141 -13.29 -0.89 3.46
N TRP A 142 -12.71 -0.83 2.27
CA TRP A 142 -11.34 -1.22 2.01
C TRP A 142 -10.57 -0.02 1.50
N GLU A 143 -9.67 0.49 2.34
CA GLU A 143 -8.78 1.61 2.04
C GLU A 143 -7.39 1.07 1.68
N ILE A 144 -6.91 1.47 0.50
CA ILE A 144 -5.57 1.17 0.02
C ILE A 144 -4.79 2.47 0.05
N GLU A 145 -3.83 2.58 0.96
CA GLU A 145 -3.00 3.77 1.14
C GLU A 145 -1.56 3.48 0.71
N VAL A 146 -0.96 4.41 -0.01
CA VAL A 146 0.46 4.35 -0.37
C VAL A 146 1.21 5.29 0.56
N ASP A 147 2.28 4.78 1.15
CA ASP A 147 3.32 5.57 1.79
C ASP A 147 4.60 5.50 0.93
N PRO A 148 4.84 6.50 0.07
CA PRO A 148 6.01 6.54 -0.81
C PRO A 148 7.35 6.60 -0.07
N ASP A 149 7.36 7.12 1.15
CA ASP A 149 8.56 7.52 1.91
C ASP A 149 8.72 6.72 3.21
N GLU A 150 8.01 5.60 3.36
CA GLU A 150 7.81 4.89 4.62
C GLU A 150 9.12 4.56 5.38
N GLN A 151 10.11 3.99 4.70
CA GLN A 151 11.40 3.68 5.34
C GLN A 151 12.12 4.93 5.86
N TYR A 152 12.04 6.05 5.12
CA TYR A 152 12.65 7.31 5.58
C TYR A 152 11.91 7.88 6.79
N ILE A 153 10.58 7.77 6.83
CA ILE A 153 9.76 8.19 7.98
C ILE A 153 10.21 7.43 9.23
N ARG A 154 10.27 6.10 9.16
CA ARG A 154 10.76 5.25 10.26
C ARG A 154 12.17 5.62 10.70
N SER A 155 13.10 5.77 9.75
CA SER A 155 14.49 6.12 10.07
C SER A 155 14.61 7.50 10.74
N PHE A 156 13.82 8.49 10.31
CA PHE A 156 13.86 9.83 10.88
C PHE A 156 13.21 9.87 12.27
N GLU A 157 12.13 9.13 12.48
CA GLU A 157 11.50 8.94 13.79
C GLU A 157 12.49 8.32 14.78
N GLU A 158 13.14 7.22 14.40
CA GLU A 158 14.14 6.56 15.24
C GLU A 158 15.33 7.49 15.53
N GLN A 159 15.84 8.21 14.53
CA GLN A 159 16.93 9.17 14.74
C GLN A 159 16.54 10.31 15.69
N LEU A 160 15.31 10.82 15.62
CA LEU A 160 14.80 11.83 16.55
C LEU A 160 14.70 11.29 17.98
N VAL A 161 14.28 10.03 18.14
CA VAL A 161 14.17 9.38 19.45
C VAL A 161 15.56 9.10 20.04
N GLU A 162 16.45 8.46 19.29
CA GLU A 162 17.74 7.99 19.80
C GLU A 162 18.79 9.10 19.93
N LYS A 163 18.81 10.02 18.96
CA LYS A 163 19.89 11.01 18.82
C LYS A 163 19.41 12.44 18.93
N GLY A 164 18.11 12.67 19.11
CA GLY A 164 17.51 14.01 19.11
C GLY A 164 18.10 14.99 20.14
N ASN A 165 18.67 14.48 21.24
CA ASN A 165 19.34 15.30 22.25
C ASN A 165 20.81 15.62 21.93
N LEU A 166 21.42 14.86 21.01
CA LEU A 166 22.79 15.06 20.53
C LEU A 166 22.85 15.99 19.32
N LEU A 167 21.71 16.19 18.65
CA LEU A 167 21.58 17.09 17.50
C LEU A 167 21.57 18.55 17.94
N SER A 168 22.17 19.41 17.11
CA SER A 168 21.98 20.85 17.25
C SER A 168 20.49 21.20 17.09
N LYS A 169 20.05 22.32 17.69
CA LYS A 169 18.66 22.80 17.54
C LYS A 169 18.25 22.93 16.06
N GLN A 170 19.17 23.38 15.21
CA GLN A 170 18.94 23.54 13.78
C GLN A 170 18.81 22.18 13.07
N SER A 171 19.72 21.25 13.33
CA SER A 171 19.66 19.89 12.75
C SER A 171 18.39 19.15 13.15
N LYS A 172 17.98 19.26 14.42
CA LYS A 172 16.72 18.68 14.90
C LYS A 172 15.51 19.27 14.17
N LYS A 173 15.50 20.60 13.95
CA LYS A 173 14.44 21.28 13.20
C LYS A 173 14.35 20.77 11.76
N PHE A 174 15.47 20.68 11.03
CA PHE A 174 15.49 20.17 9.66
C PHE A 174 15.02 18.71 9.56
N LEU A 175 15.40 17.88 10.53
CA LEU A 175 14.94 16.48 10.58
C LEU A 175 13.43 16.40 10.80
N GLN A 176 12.88 17.23 11.69
CA GLN A 176 11.43 17.29 11.92
C GLN A 176 10.68 17.80 10.68
N GLU A 177 11.16 18.86 10.03
CA GLU A 177 10.56 19.39 8.79
C GLU A 177 10.59 18.36 7.65
N SER A 178 11.67 17.59 7.55
CA SER A 178 11.81 16.50 6.58
C SER A 178 10.84 15.36 6.87
N LEU A 179 10.71 14.96 8.14
CA LEU A 179 9.74 13.97 8.58
C LEU A 179 8.30 14.41 8.28
N ASP A 180 7.95 15.66 8.58
CA ASP A 180 6.62 16.20 8.33
C ASP A 180 6.31 16.29 6.83
N THR A 181 7.30 16.63 6.01
CA THR A 181 7.17 16.64 4.54
C THR A 181 6.91 15.24 4.00
N LYS A 182 7.67 14.25 4.47
CA LYS A 182 7.52 12.86 4.03
C LYS A 182 6.20 12.25 4.49
N ARG A 183 5.75 12.51 5.72
CA ARG A 183 4.43 12.05 6.17
C ARG A 183 3.29 12.58 5.30
N LYS A 184 3.43 13.78 4.73
CA LYS A 184 2.45 14.38 3.82
C LYS A 184 2.48 13.79 2.40
N SER A 185 3.49 12.98 2.05
CA SER A 185 3.53 12.32 0.73
C SER A 185 2.61 11.11 0.65
N ARG A 186 2.09 10.62 1.80
CA ARG A 186 1.07 9.57 1.86
C ARG A 186 -0.18 9.98 1.11
N TYR A 187 -0.77 9.03 0.40
CA TYR A 187 -2.05 9.25 -0.26
C TYR A 187 -2.91 8.00 -0.29
N LEU A 188 -4.23 8.21 -0.18
CA LEU A 188 -5.22 7.17 -0.38
C LEU A 188 -5.32 6.86 -1.88
N LEU A 189 -4.97 5.64 -2.26
CA LEU A 189 -4.96 5.14 -3.63
C LEU A 189 -6.35 4.68 -4.06
N PHE A 190 -7.00 3.84 -3.26
CA PHE A 190 -8.36 3.38 -3.51
C PHE A 190 -9.19 3.37 -2.23
N THR A 191 -10.49 3.60 -2.40
CA THR A 191 -11.50 3.34 -1.38
C THR A 191 -12.60 2.55 -2.04
N LEU A 192 -12.76 1.30 -1.63
CA LEU A 192 -13.87 0.46 -2.05
C LEU A 192 -14.84 0.37 -0.89
N SER A 193 -16.13 0.50 -1.16
CA SER A 193 -17.16 0.39 -0.13
C SER A 193 -18.29 -0.55 -0.55
N LEU A 194 -18.83 -1.25 0.44
CA LEU A 194 -19.94 -2.17 0.27
C LEU A 194 -20.95 -1.96 1.40
N LYS A 195 -22.13 -1.44 1.05
CA LYS A 195 -23.23 -1.26 2.00
C LYS A 195 -23.88 -2.60 2.32
N VAL A 196 -24.33 -2.75 3.56
CA VAL A 196 -24.93 -3.97 4.10
C VAL A 196 -26.36 -3.67 4.61
N PRO A 197 -27.37 -4.54 4.34
CA PRO A 197 -27.24 -5.79 3.58
C PRO A 197 -27.01 -5.50 2.10
N ALA A 198 -25.96 -6.10 1.53
CA ALA A 198 -25.78 -6.08 0.09
C ALA A 198 -26.92 -6.95 -0.44
N SER A 199 -27.88 -6.36 -1.15
CA SER A 199 -28.83 -7.16 -1.93
C SER A 199 -28.01 -8.06 -2.83
N LEU A 200 -27.97 -9.36 -2.52
CA LEU A 200 -27.33 -10.36 -3.34
C LEU A 200 -27.87 -10.22 -4.77
N PRO A 201 -27.02 -10.32 -5.80
CA PRO A 201 -27.54 -10.55 -7.15
C PRO A 201 -28.42 -11.80 -7.08
N GLN A 202 -29.69 -11.67 -7.48
CA GLN A 202 -30.56 -12.81 -7.75
C GLN A 202 -30.03 -13.62 -8.93
#